data_AF-A0A9E0CXH8-F1
#
_entry.id   AF-A0A9E0CXH8-F1
#
_cell.length_a   1.000
_cell.length_b   1.000
_cell.length_c   1.000
_cell.angle_alpha   90.00
_cell.angle_beta   90.00
_cell.angle_gamma   90.00
#
_symmetry.space_group_name_H-M   'P 1'
#
loop_
_entity.id
_entity.type
_entity.pdbx_description
1 polymer ?
#
loop_
_entity_poly.entity_id
_entity_poly.type
_entity_poly.pdbx_seq_one_letter_code
_entity_poly.pdbx_strand_id
1 'polypeptide(L)'
;MTPDEFRTHGHALIDWIAEYLEGVEQYPVASQVQPGDIRAALPEHPPLAPEPFTEVLADLDRVVMPGITHWQHPSFFAYFPGNSSYPAILGELA
;
A
#
# COMPACT_ATOMS: atom_id res chain seq x y z
N MET A 1 17.43 -3.23 10.12
CA MET A 1 17.01 -1.83 10.05
C MET A 1 17.80 -1.00 11.05
N THR A 2 18.81 -0.30 10.54
CA THR A 2 19.56 0.77 11.21
C THR A 2 18.85 2.12 11.00
N PRO A 3 19.26 3.22 11.67
CA PRO A 3 18.68 4.54 11.43
C PRO A 3 18.82 5.03 9.98
N ASP A 4 19.90 4.66 9.29
CA ASP A 4 20.10 5.05 7.89
C ASP A 4 19.20 4.25 6.96
N GLU A 5 19.06 2.94 7.20
CA GLU A 5 18.08 2.09 6.50
C GLU A 5 16.66 2.60 6.72
N PHE A 6 16.32 3.01 7.95
CA PHE A 6 15.02 3.60 8.27
C PHE A 6 14.75 4.88 7.46
N ARG A 7 15.73 5.79 7.35
CA ARG A 7 15.58 6.99 6.52
C ARG A 7 15.39 6.63 5.06
N THR A 8 16.24 5.77 4.51
CA THR A 8 16.16 5.36 3.10
C THR A 8 14.81 4.74 2.76
N HIS A 9 14.37 3.77 3.55
CA HIS A 9 13.10 3.07 3.32
C HIS A 9 11.88 3.94 3.65
N GLY A 10 11.98 4.78 4.68
CA GLY A 10 10.94 5.74 5.03
C GLY A 10 10.70 6.76 3.90
N HIS A 11 11.77 7.31 3.32
CA HIS A 11 11.65 8.20 2.15
C HIS A 11 11.00 7.50 0.96
N ALA A 12 11.44 6.29 0.63
CA ALA A 12 10.84 5.52 -0.46
C ALA A 12 9.34 5.23 -0.22
N LEU A 13 8.93 4.95 1.02
CA LEU A 13 7.53 4.75 1.36
C LEU A 13 6.72 6.05 1.25
N ILE A 14 7.28 7.19 1.67
CA ILE A 14 6.62 8.49 1.52
C ILE A 14 6.43 8.84 0.04
N ASP A 15 7.43 8.62 -0.79
CA ASP A 15 7.35 8.82 -2.24
C ASP A 15 6.26 7.93 -2.84
N TRP A 16 6.23 6.64 -2.48
CA TRP A 16 5.18 5.71 -2.91
C TRP A 16 3.77 6.15 -2.49
N ILE A 17 3.58 6.61 -1.25
CA ILE A 17 2.27 7.10 -0.76
C ILE A 17 1.82 8.32 -1.56
N ALA A 18 2.74 9.25 -1.84
CA ALA A 18 2.44 10.45 -2.61
C ALA A 18 2.02 10.10 -4.05
N GLU A 19 2.79 9.24 -4.72
CA GLU A 19 2.48 8.74 -6.07
C GLU A 19 1.14 8.00 -6.11
N TYR A 20 0.86 7.14 -5.13
CA TYR A 20 -0.42 6.44 -5.03
C TYR A 20 -1.60 7.42 -4.90
N LEU A 21 -1.52 8.40 -4.01
CA LEU A 21 -2.61 9.34 -3.77
C LEU A 21 -2.82 10.29 -4.95
N GLU A 22 -1.75 10.71 -5.65
CA GLU A 22 -1.84 11.50 -6.87
C GLU A 22 -2.44 10.69 -8.03
N GLY A 23 -2.04 9.42 -8.16
CA GLY A 23 -2.48 8.51 -9.22
C GLY A 23 -3.75 7.73 -8.91
N VAL A 24 -4.41 7.91 -7.77
CA VAL A 24 -5.47 7.00 -7.28
C VAL A 24 -6.63 6.80 -8.26
N GLU A 25 -6.93 7.83 -9.08
CA GLU A 25 -7.98 7.80 -10.11
C GLU A 25 -7.73 6.81 -11.25
N GLN A 26 -6.49 6.33 -11.41
CA GLN A 26 -6.14 5.36 -12.44
C GLN A 26 -6.55 3.92 -12.08
N TYR A 27 -6.86 3.66 -10.81
CA TYR A 27 -7.25 2.34 -10.33
C TYR A 27 -8.77 2.15 -10.39
N PRO A 28 -9.27 0.91 -10.58
CA PRO A 28 -10.69 0.64 -10.42
C PRO A 28 -11.09 0.89 -8.96
N VAL A 29 -12.14 1.70 -8.72
CA VAL A 29 -12.59 2.08 -7.36
C VAL A 29 -12.70 0.88 -6.41
N ALA A 30 -13.33 -0.21 -6.86
CA ALA A 30 -13.46 -1.44 -6.10
C ALA A 30 -12.49 -2.49 -6.64
N SER A 31 -11.93 -3.30 -5.73
CA SER A 31 -11.08 -4.42 -6.11
C SER A 31 -11.82 -5.39 -7.05
N GLN A 32 -11.07 -5.92 -8.02
CA GLN A 32 -11.57 -6.85 -9.03
C GLN A 32 -11.17 -8.31 -8.78
N VAL A 33 -10.50 -8.59 -7.66
CA VAL A 33 -10.02 -9.94 -7.31
C VAL A 33 -11.14 -10.82 -6.77
N GLN A 34 -10.95 -12.13 -6.84
CA GLN A 34 -11.81 -13.11 -6.20
C GLN A 34 -11.31 -13.45 -4.79
N PRO A 35 -12.21 -13.93 -3.90
CA PRO A 35 -11.80 -14.45 -2.60
C PRO A 35 -10.72 -15.53 -2.73
N GLY A 36 -9.56 -15.28 -2.13
CA GLY A 36 -8.41 -16.20 -2.14
C GLY A 36 -7.25 -15.79 -3.04
N ASP A 37 -7.45 -14.89 -4.01
CA ASP A 37 -6.41 -14.52 -4.98
C ASP A 37 -5.15 -13.96 -4.30
N ILE A 38 -5.33 -13.06 -3.32
CA ILE A 38 -4.20 -12.47 -2.57
C ILE A 38 -3.45 -13.53 -1.77
N ARG A 39 -4.17 -14.49 -1.16
CA ARG A 39 -3.54 -15.60 -0.42
C ARG A 39 -2.73 -16.48 -1.36
N ALA A 40 -3.23 -16.74 -2.56
CA ALA A 40 -2.56 -17.54 -3.57
C ALA A 40 -1.31 -16.85 -4.16
N ALA A 41 -1.26 -15.51 -4.11
CA ALA A 41 -0.09 -14.73 -4.54
C ALA A 41 1.06 -14.72 -3.49
N LEU A 42 0.79 -15.14 -2.25
CA LEU A 42 1.75 -15.18 -1.15
C LEU A 42 2.31 -16.60 -0.95
N PRO A 43 3.55 -16.74 -0.44
CA PRO A 43 4.10 -18.05 -0.11
C PRO A 43 3.29 -18.76 0.97
N GLU A 44 3.29 -20.09 0.95
CA GLU A 44 2.51 -20.89 1.91
C GLU A 44 2.98 -20.67 3.35
N HIS A 45 4.30 -20.51 3.53
CA HIS A 45 4.96 -20.29 4.81
C HIS A 45 5.79 -19.00 4.78
N PRO A 46 6.00 -18.36 5.95
CA PRO A 46 6.92 -17.22 6.06
C PRO A 46 8.34 -17.57 5.62
N PRO A 47 9.10 -16.60 5.10
CA PRO A 47 10.48 -16.82 4.70
C PRO A 47 11.35 -17.17 5.92
N LEU A 48 12.26 -18.11 5.76
CA LEU A 48 13.21 -18.53 6.82
C LEU A 48 14.41 -17.58 6.95
N ALA A 49 14.67 -16.79 5.90
CA ALA A 49 15.72 -15.80 5.84
C ALA A 49 15.10 -14.42 5.61
N PRO A 50 15.77 -13.34 6.06
CA PRO A 50 15.31 -11.99 5.79
C PRO A 50 15.33 -11.70 4.28
N GLU A 51 14.34 -10.95 3.82
CA GLU A 51 14.25 -10.43 2.46
C GLU A 51 14.64 -8.93 2.45
N PRO A 52 15.16 -8.41 1.32
CA PRO A 52 15.40 -6.98 1.18
C PRO A 52 14.10 -6.20 1.31
N PHE A 53 14.13 -5.07 2.03
CA PHE A 53 12.94 -4.23 2.22
C PHE A 53 12.37 -3.71 0.89
N THR A 54 13.20 -3.57 -0.15
CA THR A 54 12.77 -3.19 -1.49
C THR A 54 11.81 -4.20 -2.11
N GLU A 55 11.99 -5.51 -1.84
CA GLU A 55 11.06 -6.54 -2.31
C GLU A 55 9.72 -6.45 -1.57
N VAL A 56 9.77 -6.17 -0.27
CA VAL A 56 8.57 -5.94 0.54
C VAL A 56 7.79 -4.72 0.04
N LEU A 57 8.49 -3.63 -0.33
CA LEU A 57 7.85 -2.44 -0.88
C LEU A 57 7.24 -2.72 -2.26
N ALA A 58 7.93 -3.47 -3.12
CA ALA A 58 7.42 -3.88 -4.43
C ALA A 58 6.17 -4.79 -4.34
N ASP A 59 6.04 -5.55 -3.24
CA ASP A 59 4.86 -6.37 -2.98
C ASP A 59 3.61 -5.55 -2.66
N LEU A 60 3.75 -4.28 -2.25
CA LEU A 60 2.59 -3.39 -2.16
C LEU A 60 1.89 -3.30 -3.53
N ASP A 61 2.63 -3.01 -4.60
CA ASP A 61 2.07 -2.89 -5.94
C ASP A 61 1.66 -4.24 -6.52
N ARG A 62 2.50 -5.26 -6.36
CA ARG A 62 2.33 -6.55 -7.02
C ARG A 62 1.25 -7.43 -6.38
N VAL A 63 1.14 -7.39 -5.06
CA VAL A 63 0.30 -8.31 -4.29
C VAL A 63 -0.85 -7.57 -3.63
N VAL A 64 -0.59 -6.45 -2.96
CA VAL A 64 -1.60 -5.77 -2.14
C VAL A 64 -2.57 -4.97 -3.01
N MET A 65 -2.06 -4.07 -3.86
CA MET A 65 -2.83 -3.10 -4.62
C MET A 65 -3.99 -3.69 -5.45
N PRO A 66 -3.85 -4.85 -6.13
CA PRO A 66 -4.98 -5.47 -6.83
C PRO A 66 -6.18 -5.79 -5.93
N GLY A 67 -5.91 -6.11 -4.65
CA GLY A 67 -6.90 -6.47 -3.65
C GLY A 67 -7.55 -5.28 -2.93
N ILE A 68 -7.12 -4.04 -3.22
CA ILE A 68 -7.59 -2.85 -2.52
C ILE A 68 -8.84 -2.29 -3.19
N THR A 69 -9.83 -1.94 -2.37
CA THR A 69 -10.88 -1.00 -2.74
C THR A 69 -10.41 0.38 -2.32
N HIS A 70 -10.28 1.31 -3.26
CA HIS A 70 -9.64 2.60 -3.06
C HIS A 70 -10.61 3.63 -2.48
N TRP A 71 -10.70 3.67 -1.15
CA TRP A 71 -11.59 4.60 -0.43
C TRP A 71 -11.29 6.08 -0.72
N GLN A 72 -10.04 6.40 -1.05
CA GLN A 72 -9.60 7.77 -1.37
C GLN A 72 -9.79 8.14 -2.84
N HIS A 73 -10.28 7.20 -3.67
CA HIS A 73 -10.63 7.51 -5.04
C HIS A 73 -11.81 8.51 -5.04
N PRO A 74 -11.78 9.59 -5.84
CA PRO A 74 -12.86 10.58 -5.90
C PRO A 74 -14.20 10.04 -6.43
N SER A 75 -14.24 8.79 -6.90
CA SER A 75 -15.45 8.10 -7.36
C SER A 75 -15.91 7.02 -6.38
N PHE A 76 -15.32 6.96 -5.17
CA PHE A 76 -15.79 6.12 -4.10
C PHE A 76 -17.01 6.76 -3.40
N PHE A 77 -18.19 6.19 -3.64
CA PHE A 77 -19.46 6.68 -3.07
C PHE A 77 -20.19 5.62 -2.22
N ALA A 78 -19.51 4.54 -1.87
CA ALA A 78 -20.06 3.52 -0.98
C ALA A 78 -19.92 3.95 0.49
N TYR A 79 -20.83 3.49 1.35
CA TYR A 79 -20.77 3.67 2.81
C TYR A 79 -20.61 5.14 3.27
N PHE A 80 -19.62 5.43 4.11
CA PHE A 80 -19.24 6.75 4.61
C PHE A 80 -17.76 7.02 4.26
N PRO A 81 -17.35 8.28 4.06
CA PRO A 81 -15.97 8.61 3.67
C PRO A 81 -14.93 8.13 4.70
N GLY A 82 -13.87 7.48 4.21
CA GLY A 82 -12.67 7.15 4.99
C GLY A 82 -11.66 8.30 4.97
N ASN A 83 -12.02 9.44 5.55
CA ASN A 83 -11.24 10.68 5.41
C ASN A 83 -9.77 10.50 5.81
N SER A 84 -8.85 10.90 4.93
CA SER A 84 -7.42 11.05 5.22
C SER A 84 -6.86 12.26 4.50
N SER A 85 -5.68 12.71 4.92
CA SER A 85 -4.97 13.86 4.35
C SER A 85 -3.48 13.73 4.64
N TYR A 86 -2.62 14.40 3.86
CA TYR A 86 -1.18 14.38 4.10
C TYR A 86 -0.79 14.78 5.55
N PRO A 87 -1.37 15.83 6.18
CA PRO A 87 -1.09 16.13 7.58
C PRO A 87 -1.51 15.02 8.55
N ALA A 88 -2.61 14.31 8.29
CA ALA A 88 -3.04 13.19 9.13
C ALA A 88 -2.06 12.01 9.04
N ILE A 89 -1.59 11.69 7.82
CA ILE A 89 -0.59 10.64 7.59
C ILE A 89 0.71 10.97 8.33
N LEU A 90 1.21 12.21 8.20
CA LEU A 90 2.41 12.63 8.93
C LEU A 90 2.20 12.61 10.44
N GLY A 91 0.99 12.94 10.91
CA GLY A 91 0.62 12.86 12.32
C GLY A 91 0.60 11.43 12.87
N GLU A 92 0.23 10.44 12.07
CA GLU A 92 0.27 9.02 12.45
C GLU A 92 1.70 8.45 12.48
N LEU A 93 2.62 9.02 11.71
CA LEU A 93 4.03 8.60 11.67
C LEU A 93 4.87 9.14 12.84
N ALA A 94 4.44 10.22 13.50
CA ALA A 94 5.19 10.95 14.54
C ALA A 94 4.87 10.46 15.96
#